data_AF-A0A7C3PJI9-F1
#
_entry.id   AF-A0A7C3PJI9-F1
#
_cell.length_a   1.000
_cell.length_b   1.000
_cell.length_c   1.000
_cell.angle_alpha   90.00
_cell.angle_beta   90.00
_cell.angle_gamma   90.00
#
_symmetry.space_group_name_H-M   'P 1'
#
loop_
_entity.id
_entity.type
_entity.pdbx_description
1 polymer ?
#
loop_
_entity_poly.entity_id
_entity_poly.type
_entity_poly.pdbx_seq_one_letter_code
_entity_poly.pdbx_strand_id
1 'polypeptide(L)'
;MKKNLLIFFLALALTVGCGAPAASTPETAIPTQTIVKPTASPASVPTETLIPVPLVTLPPPGLPVCSPEDSVTGCEAPTATELDRFCAQEKPYTLYAFPAGTTVESVTPNFTCNNEGLRKGNQQYSCTGTPGFTFRARVCNTACVTPVDRESEQCPRGYGINTANNCCVPLQNTVNGCVEINLQIGMCQ
;
A
#
# COMPACT_ATOMS: atom_id res chain seq x y z
N MET A 1 20.53 35.27 45.18
CA MET A 1 21.01 36.48 44.45
C MET A 1 20.76 36.28 42.96
N LYS A 2 20.08 37.26 42.30
CA LYS A 2 19.90 37.52 40.84
C LYS A 2 19.37 36.35 39.98
N LYS A 3 18.09 36.22 39.58
CA LYS A 3 17.16 37.10 38.82
C LYS A 3 17.70 37.53 37.44
N ASN A 4 17.07 37.03 36.37
CA ASN A 4 16.96 37.53 34.97
C ASN A 4 16.13 36.45 34.21
N LEU A 5 14.85 36.53 33.83
CA LEU A 5 13.87 37.56 33.39
C LEU A 5 14.24 38.35 32.13
N LEU A 6 13.75 37.88 30.97
CA LEU A 6 13.46 38.60 29.72
C LEU A 6 12.82 37.56 28.76
N ILE A 7 11.50 37.34 28.71
CA ILE A 7 10.42 38.12 28.06
C ILE A 7 10.87 38.81 26.76
N PHE A 8 10.55 38.18 25.62
CA PHE A 8 10.34 38.87 24.36
C PHE A 8 8.97 38.45 23.80
N PHE A 9 8.01 39.37 23.98
CA PHE A 9 6.77 39.42 23.23
C PHE A 9 7.10 39.74 21.77
N LEU A 10 6.65 38.92 20.82
CA LEU A 10 6.36 39.41 19.48
C LEU A 10 5.10 38.74 18.96
N ALA A 11 3.98 39.41 19.20
CA ALA A 11 2.73 39.17 18.51
C ALA A 11 2.86 39.69 17.08
N LEU A 12 2.64 38.84 16.09
CA LEU A 12 2.33 39.28 14.74
C LEU A 12 1.03 38.61 14.29
N ALA A 13 -0.03 39.40 14.37
CA ALA A 13 -1.31 39.12 13.76
C ALA A 13 -1.17 39.27 12.24
N LEU A 14 -1.62 38.27 11.48
CA LEU A 14 -2.01 38.48 10.08
C LEU A 14 -3.32 37.74 9.79
N THR A 15 -4.19 38.56 9.20
CA THR A 15 -5.62 38.46 8.95
C THR A 15 -5.98 37.62 7.74
N VAL A 16 -7.17 37.00 7.82
CA VAL A 16 -8.25 36.94 6.82
C VAL A 16 -7.88 36.65 5.35
N GLY A 17 -8.34 35.51 4.86
CA GLY A 17 -8.50 35.22 3.43
C GLY A 17 -9.71 34.31 3.20
N CYS A 18 -10.90 34.92 3.13
CA CYS A 18 -12.12 34.28 2.63
C CYS A 18 -12.09 34.29 1.10
N GLY A 19 -12.31 33.15 0.45
CA GLY A 19 -12.28 33.05 -1.01
C GLY A 19 -12.88 31.73 -1.51
N ALA A 20 -14.21 31.67 -1.56
CA ALA A 20 -14.96 30.96 -2.59
C ALA A 20 -15.63 32.05 -3.47
N PRO A 21 -16.07 31.83 -4.72
CA PRO A 21 -16.43 30.56 -5.36
C PRO A 21 -15.93 30.42 -6.83
N ALA A 22 -16.22 29.30 -7.49
CA ALA A 22 -16.84 29.27 -8.83
C ALA A 22 -16.94 27.84 -9.36
N ALA A 23 -18.16 27.44 -9.68
CA ALA A 23 -18.47 26.28 -10.51
C ALA A 23 -18.15 26.59 -11.98
N SER A 24 -17.76 25.57 -12.75
CA SER A 24 -18.19 25.42 -14.14
C SER A 24 -17.88 24.01 -14.66
N THR A 25 -18.94 23.41 -15.19
CA THR A 25 -19.01 22.19 -15.99
C THR A 25 -18.45 22.42 -17.40
N PRO A 26 -17.81 21.42 -18.03
CA PRO A 26 -17.79 21.24 -19.48
C PRO A 26 -18.67 20.04 -19.85
N GLU A 27 -19.84 20.25 -20.43
CA GLU A 27 -20.13 20.34 -21.88
C GLU A 27 -19.93 19.03 -22.64
N THR A 28 -21.08 18.40 -22.92
CA THR A 28 -21.31 17.19 -23.71
C THR A 28 -21.02 17.43 -25.19
N ALA A 29 -20.09 16.67 -25.77
CA ALA A 29 -19.95 16.56 -27.22
C ALA A 29 -20.80 15.39 -27.75
N ILE A 30 -21.75 15.69 -28.63
CA ILE A 30 -22.57 14.71 -29.35
C ILE A 30 -21.88 14.44 -30.70
N PRO A 31 -21.62 13.18 -31.09
CA PRO A 31 -21.10 12.87 -32.42
C PRO A 31 -22.21 12.94 -33.50
N THR A 32 -21.88 13.62 -34.59
CA THR A 32 -22.65 13.72 -35.84
C THR A 32 -22.82 12.36 -36.50
N GLN A 33 -24.06 11.94 -36.75
CA GLN A 33 -24.37 10.75 -37.56
C GLN A 33 -24.47 11.13 -39.04
N THR A 34 -23.60 10.53 -39.87
CA THR A 34 -23.69 10.60 -41.34
C THR A 34 -24.59 9.47 -41.84
N ILE A 35 -25.71 9.84 -42.48
CA ILE A 35 -26.63 8.92 -43.14
C ILE A 35 -26.04 8.55 -44.51
N VAL A 36 -25.79 7.25 -44.73
CA VAL A 36 -25.37 6.71 -46.02
C VAL A 36 -26.53 5.95 -46.65
N LYS A 37 -26.81 6.32 -47.90
CA LYS A 37 -27.89 5.88 -48.80
C LYS A 37 -27.81 4.37 -49.14
N PRO A 38 -28.94 3.65 -49.26
CA PRO A 38 -28.94 2.23 -49.60
C PRO A 38 -28.69 2.04 -51.10
N THR A 39 -27.75 1.15 -51.46
CA THR A 39 -27.54 0.69 -52.84
C THR A 39 -27.61 -0.83 -52.87
N ALA A 40 -28.30 -1.31 -53.90
CA ALA A 40 -28.91 -2.62 -54.02
C ALA A 40 -27.94 -3.81 -54.20
N SER A 41 -28.49 -4.96 -53.80
CA SER A 41 -28.08 -6.37 -53.98
C SER A 41 -27.54 -6.74 -55.37
N PRO A 42 -26.63 -7.73 -55.45
CA PRO A 42 -27.02 -8.94 -56.17
C PRO A 42 -26.53 -10.29 -55.57
N ALA A 43 -27.36 -11.31 -55.84
CA ALA A 43 -27.08 -12.74 -56.04
C ALA A 43 -26.53 -13.60 -54.88
N SER A 44 -27.42 -14.45 -54.37
CA SER A 44 -27.15 -15.58 -53.47
C SER A 44 -26.41 -16.72 -54.17
N VAL A 45 -25.25 -17.09 -53.64
CA VAL A 45 -24.57 -18.37 -53.90
C VAL A 45 -24.79 -19.25 -52.66
N PRO A 46 -25.06 -20.57 -52.79
CA PRO A 46 -25.22 -21.44 -51.62
C PRO A 46 -23.90 -21.56 -50.87
N THR A 47 -23.79 -20.86 -49.74
CA THR A 47 -22.73 -21.05 -48.76
C THR A 47 -23.01 -22.34 -48.00
N GLU A 48 -22.12 -23.33 -48.10
CA GLU A 48 -22.12 -24.47 -47.18
C GLU A 48 -22.02 -23.93 -45.74
N THR A 49 -23.07 -24.16 -44.96
CA THR A 49 -23.08 -23.90 -43.52
C THR A 49 -22.11 -24.88 -42.85
N LEU A 50 -20.83 -24.50 -42.79
CA LEU A 50 -19.89 -25.10 -41.85
C LEU A 50 -20.41 -24.76 -40.45
N ILE A 51 -20.97 -25.76 -39.77
CA ILE A 51 -21.33 -25.68 -38.36
C ILE A 51 -20.03 -25.29 -37.62
N PRO A 52 -19.97 -24.14 -36.93
CA PRO A 52 -18.81 -23.83 -36.13
C PRO A 52 -18.73 -24.87 -35.02
N VAL A 53 -17.74 -25.76 -35.11
CA VAL A 53 -17.32 -26.59 -33.97
C VAL A 53 -16.98 -25.61 -32.86
N PRO A 54 -17.62 -25.69 -31.67
CA PRO A 54 -17.20 -24.86 -30.55
C PRO A 54 -15.74 -25.19 -30.28
N LEU A 55 -14.88 -24.19 -30.46
CA LEU A 55 -13.50 -24.26 -30.06
C LEU A 55 -13.54 -24.50 -28.54
N VAL A 56 -13.27 -25.73 -28.10
CA VAL A 56 -13.01 -26.00 -26.69
C VAL A 56 -11.66 -25.34 -26.43
N THR A 57 -11.70 -24.07 -26.05
CA THR A 57 -10.54 -23.34 -25.54
C THR A 57 -10.17 -24.04 -24.24
N LEU A 58 -9.23 -24.98 -24.33
CA LEU A 58 -8.60 -25.54 -23.14
C LEU A 58 -8.04 -24.35 -22.34
N PRO A 59 -8.24 -24.31 -21.00
CA PRO A 59 -7.65 -23.27 -20.19
C PRO A 59 -6.14 -23.23 -20.47
N PRO A 60 -5.52 -22.03 -20.56
CA PRO A 60 -4.09 -21.92 -20.81
C PRO A 60 -3.32 -22.84 -19.86
N PRO A 61 -2.23 -23.50 -20.30
CA PRO A 61 -1.35 -24.19 -19.38
C PRO A 61 -0.90 -23.16 -18.34
N GLY A 62 -1.19 -23.43 -17.06
CA GLY A 62 -0.78 -22.55 -15.97
C GLY A 62 0.74 -22.36 -15.96
N LEU A 63 1.20 -21.19 -15.52
CA LEU A 63 2.62 -20.92 -15.41
C LEU A 63 3.27 -21.87 -14.39
N PRO A 64 4.55 -22.25 -14.56
CA PRO A 64 5.26 -23.06 -13.58
C PRO A 64 5.40 -22.30 -12.26
N VAL A 65 5.49 -23.03 -11.14
CA VAL A 65 5.87 -22.44 -9.85
C VAL A 65 7.34 -22.02 -9.93
N CYS A 66 7.64 -20.83 -9.43
CA CYS A 66 9.02 -20.32 -9.40
C CYS A 66 9.94 -21.23 -8.58
N SER A 67 11.20 -21.35 -8.99
CA SER A 67 12.23 -21.97 -8.14
C SER A 67 12.31 -21.22 -6.81
N PRO A 68 12.70 -21.86 -5.69
CA PRO A 68 12.84 -21.18 -4.41
C PRO A 68 13.81 -19.98 -4.45
N GLU A 69 14.78 -20.00 -5.36
CA GLU A 69 15.72 -18.89 -5.60
C GLU A 69 15.06 -17.70 -6.33
N ASP A 70 14.05 -18.00 -7.15
CA ASP A 70 13.20 -17.04 -7.88
C ASP A 70 11.98 -16.59 -7.05
N SER A 71 11.65 -17.36 -6.01
CA SER A 71 10.72 -16.96 -4.98
C SER A 71 11.37 -15.84 -4.16
N VAL A 72 10.55 -14.87 -3.75
CA VAL A 72 10.97 -13.58 -3.23
C VAL A 72 11.91 -13.73 -2.02
N THR A 73 13.20 -13.80 -2.28
CA THR A 73 14.25 -13.77 -1.27
C THR A 73 14.31 -12.33 -0.76
N GLY A 74 13.59 -12.03 0.33
CA GLY A 74 13.65 -10.70 0.95
C GLY A 74 12.37 -10.20 1.60
N CYS A 75 11.23 -10.87 1.41
CA CYS A 75 10.00 -10.49 2.11
C CYS A 75 9.86 -11.23 3.46
N GLU A 76 10.91 -11.18 4.28
CA GLU A 76 10.72 -11.52 5.69
C GLU A 76 9.95 -10.39 6.37
N ALA A 77 9.00 -10.74 7.23
CA ALA A 77 8.25 -9.75 7.99
C ALA A 77 9.23 -8.84 8.74
N PRO A 78 9.19 -7.51 8.55
CA PRO A 78 10.09 -6.60 9.24
C PRO A 78 9.99 -6.82 10.75
N THR A 79 11.10 -7.23 11.35
CA THR A 79 11.18 -7.47 12.80
C THR A 79 11.40 -6.15 13.52
N ALA A 80 10.53 -5.84 14.48
CA ALA A 80 10.70 -4.70 15.36
C ALA A 80 11.69 -5.04 16.47
N THR A 81 12.71 -4.20 16.67
CA THR A 81 13.61 -4.28 17.83
C THR A 81 13.28 -3.15 18.78
N GLU A 82 12.90 -3.47 20.01
CA GLU A 82 12.74 -2.45 21.05
C GLU A 82 14.12 -1.90 21.44
N LEU A 83 14.25 -0.57 21.44
CA LEU A 83 15.49 0.11 21.79
C LEU A 83 15.44 0.73 23.18
N ASP A 84 14.31 1.34 23.54
CA ASP A 84 14.18 2.09 24.79
C ASP A 84 12.71 2.26 25.21
N ARG A 85 12.51 2.53 26.50
CA ARG A 85 11.23 2.89 27.12
C ARG A 85 11.43 4.11 28.00
N PHE A 86 10.67 5.16 27.75
CA PHE A 86 10.79 6.40 28.52
C PHE A 86 9.42 7.08 28.69
N CYS A 87 9.35 8.02 29.62
CA CYS A 87 8.15 8.83 29.83
C CYS A 87 8.41 10.30 29.63
N ALA A 88 7.49 10.94 28.90
CA ALA A 88 7.49 12.37 28.69
C ALA A 88 6.09 12.89 29.04
N GLN A 89 6.02 13.82 30.00
CA GLN A 89 4.75 14.41 30.46
C GLN A 89 3.73 13.33 30.87
N GLU A 90 4.17 12.36 31.68
CA GLU A 90 3.34 11.24 32.17
C GLU A 90 2.79 10.30 31.09
N LYS A 91 3.25 10.43 29.83
CA LYS A 91 2.90 9.52 28.74
C LYS A 91 4.02 8.52 28.48
N PRO A 92 3.72 7.22 28.37
CA PRO A 92 4.72 6.20 28.05
C PRO A 92 5.05 6.21 26.56
N TYR A 93 6.34 6.17 26.26
CA TYR A 93 6.87 5.99 24.93
C TYR A 93 7.73 4.73 24.88
N THR A 94 7.67 4.03 23.76
CA THR A 94 8.54 2.91 23.45
C THR A 94 9.17 3.14 22.08
N LEU A 95 10.49 3.15 22.05
CA LEU A 95 11.26 3.40 20.84
C LEU A 95 11.55 2.05 20.16
N TYR A 96 11.14 1.92 18.91
CA TYR A 96 11.36 0.75 18.08
C TYR A 96 12.30 1.07 16.92
N ALA A 97 13.16 0.11 16.59
CA ALA A 97 13.95 0.08 15.36
C ALA A 97 13.40 -0.96 14.39
N PHE A 98 13.37 -0.57 13.13
CA PHE A 98 12.98 -1.39 11.98
C PHE A 98 14.05 -1.30 10.89
N PRO A 99 14.09 -2.24 9.94
CA PRO A 99 14.91 -2.11 8.75
C PRO A 99 14.66 -0.78 8.02
N ALA A 100 15.69 -0.22 7.38
CA ALA A 100 15.55 1.00 6.58
C ALA A 100 14.45 0.84 5.50
N GLY A 101 13.72 1.92 5.23
CA GLY A 101 12.61 1.90 4.27
C GLY A 101 11.30 1.33 4.81
N THR A 102 11.26 0.95 6.09
CA THR A 102 10.04 0.51 6.76
C THR A 102 9.13 1.68 7.13
N THR A 103 7.83 1.57 6.88
CA THR A 103 6.80 2.47 7.42
C THR A 103 5.95 1.74 8.47
N VAL A 104 5.47 2.48 9.47
CA VAL A 104 4.67 1.94 10.57
C VAL A 104 3.40 2.77 10.73
N GLU A 105 2.26 2.09 10.80
CA GLU A 105 0.94 2.67 11.04
C GLU A 105 0.23 1.89 12.15
N SER A 106 -0.33 2.58 13.14
CA SER A 106 -1.10 1.94 14.20
C SER A 106 -2.49 1.52 13.69
N VAL A 107 -2.82 0.24 13.81
CA VAL A 107 -4.16 -0.29 13.47
C VAL A 107 -5.10 -0.21 14.67
N THR A 108 -4.56 -0.39 15.88
CA THR A 108 -5.34 -0.26 17.11
C THR A 108 -5.58 1.22 17.43
N PRO A 109 -6.83 1.64 17.73
CA PRO A 109 -7.15 3.03 18.06
C PRO A 109 -6.45 3.47 19.35
N ASN A 110 -6.16 4.78 19.45
CA ASN A 110 -5.48 5.43 20.58
C ASN A 110 -4.01 5.05 20.78
N PHE A 111 -3.42 4.31 19.85
CA PHE A 111 -1.98 4.14 19.74
C PHE A 111 -1.46 5.01 18.61
N THR A 112 -0.23 5.47 18.71
CA THR A 112 0.39 6.31 17.68
C THR A 112 1.89 6.04 17.66
N CYS A 113 2.46 5.92 16.47
CA CYS A 113 3.90 5.81 16.27
C CYS A 113 4.38 7.00 15.44
N ASN A 114 5.27 7.81 16.00
CA ASN A 114 5.89 8.93 15.31
C ASN A 114 7.21 8.48 14.70
N ASN A 115 7.48 8.92 13.48
CA ASN A 115 8.73 8.63 12.79
C ASN A 115 9.87 9.50 13.35
N GLU A 116 10.89 8.86 13.92
CA GLU A 116 12.09 9.51 14.49
C GLU A 116 13.26 9.61 13.49
N GLY A 117 13.05 9.12 12.27
CA GLY A 117 13.99 9.10 11.17
C GLY A 117 14.91 7.88 11.14
N LEU A 118 15.89 7.94 10.23
CA LEU A 118 16.91 6.90 10.06
C LEU A 118 18.08 7.14 11.02
N ARG A 119 18.39 6.16 11.87
CA ARG A 119 19.51 6.23 12.83
C ARG A 119 20.25 4.90 12.89
N LYS A 120 21.58 4.95 12.73
CA LYS A 120 22.45 3.76 12.71
C LYS A 120 21.99 2.67 11.71
N GLY A 121 21.46 3.10 10.56
CA GLY A 121 20.96 2.20 9.51
C GLY A 121 19.54 1.66 9.72
N ASN A 122 18.87 1.99 10.83
CA ASN A 122 17.52 1.54 11.13
C ASN A 122 16.53 2.70 11.07
N GLN A 123 15.32 2.45 10.58
CA GLN A 123 14.21 3.37 10.72
C GLN A 123 13.67 3.29 12.15
N GLN A 124 13.56 4.42 12.84
CA GLN A 124 13.09 4.45 14.23
C GLN A 124 11.71 5.08 14.37
N TYR A 125 10.93 4.52 15.30
CA TYR A 125 9.60 5.01 15.64
C TYR A 125 9.42 5.11 17.14
N SER A 126 8.95 6.27 17.62
CA SER A 126 8.49 6.42 19.01
C SER A 126 7.00 6.15 19.07
N CYS A 127 6.61 5.07 19.74
CA CYS A 127 5.22 4.66 19.88
C CYS A 127 4.68 4.99 21.27
N THR A 128 3.47 5.52 21.35
CA THR A 128 2.75 5.87 22.58
C THR A 128 1.34 5.28 22.56
N GLY A 129 0.76 5.07 23.75
CA GLY A 129 -0.60 4.56 23.91
C GLY A 129 -0.90 4.21 25.37
N THR A 130 -1.80 3.26 25.59
CA THR A 130 -2.12 2.79 26.94
C THR A 130 -0.91 2.10 27.57
N PRO A 131 -0.46 2.51 28.79
CA PRO A 131 0.70 1.92 29.44
C PRO A 131 0.55 0.40 29.64
N GLY A 132 1.58 -0.37 29.29
CA GLY A 132 1.61 -1.82 29.48
C GLY A 132 0.79 -2.64 28.47
N PHE A 133 0.16 -2.00 27.47
CA PHE A 133 -0.64 -2.70 26.47
C PHE A 133 0.15 -3.07 25.23
N THR A 134 -0.27 -4.17 24.60
CA THR A 134 0.15 -4.57 23.26
C THR A 134 -0.87 -4.09 22.23
N PHE A 135 -0.40 -3.52 21.13
CA PHE A 135 -1.23 -3.03 20.04
C PHE A 135 -0.77 -3.57 18.69
N ARG A 136 -1.69 -3.59 17.72
CA ARG A 136 -1.39 -4.01 16.35
C ARG A 136 -0.93 -2.81 15.52
N ALA A 137 0.17 -2.99 14.81
CA ALA A 137 0.70 -2.05 13.86
C ALA A 137 0.84 -2.71 12.49
N ARG A 138 0.46 -1.99 11.44
CA ARG A 138 0.76 -2.34 10.05
C ARG A 138 2.13 -1.79 9.73
N VAL A 139 3.01 -2.67 9.28
CA VAL A 139 4.41 -2.37 9.00
C VAL A 139 4.70 -2.75 7.56
N CYS A 140 5.04 -1.77 6.73
CA CYS A 140 5.32 -1.96 5.32
C CYS A 140 6.80 -1.75 5.05
N ASN A 141 7.41 -2.60 4.24
CA ASN A 141 8.76 -2.35 3.73
C ASN A 141 8.71 -2.34 2.20
N THR A 142 9.18 -1.26 1.59
CA THR A 142 9.17 -1.11 0.13
C THR A 142 10.09 -2.12 -0.56
N ALA A 143 11.11 -2.63 0.14
CA ALA A 143 11.92 -3.76 -0.34
C ALA A 143 11.11 -5.06 -0.49
N CYS A 144 9.96 -5.14 0.17
CA CYS A 144 9.06 -6.31 0.16
C CYS A 144 7.94 -6.20 -0.90
N VAL A 145 7.96 -5.17 -1.76
CA VAL A 145 6.99 -5.02 -2.85
C VAL A 145 7.53 -5.72 -4.08
N THR A 146 7.16 -6.98 -4.27
CA THR A 146 7.31 -7.61 -5.58
C THR A 146 6.13 -7.27 -6.49
N PRO A 147 6.38 -6.98 -7.77
CA PRO A 147 5.32 -6.82 -8.76
C PRO A 147 4.69 -8.18 -9.03
N VAL A 148 3.79 -8.59 -8.14
CA VAL A 148 3.04 -9.83 -8.27
C VAL A 148 1.63 -9.49 -8.72
N ASP A 149 1.27 -9.92 -9.92
CA ASP A 149 -0.10 -9.83 -10.38
C ASP A 149 -0.94 -10.89 -9.65
N ARG A 150 -1.84 -10.43 -8.79
CA ARG A 150 -2.67 -11.27 -7.91
C ARG A 150 -3.97 -11.71 -8.55
N GLU A 151 -4.35 -11.11 -9.67
CA GLU A 151 -5.64 -11.33 -10.33
C GLU A 151 -5.50 -12.22 -11.56
N SER A 152 -4.34 -12.87 -11.73
CA SER A 152 -4.13 -13.72 -12.89
C SER A 152 -4.73 -15.12 -12.73
N GLU A 153 -5.52 -15.52 -13.72
CA GLU A 153 -6.02 -16.89 -13.90
C GLU A 153 -4.92 -17.88 -14.31
N GLN A 154 -3.70 -17.41 -14.58
CA GLN A 154 -2.57 -18.24 -15.03
C GLN A 154 -1.84 -18.93 -13.86
N CYS A 155 -2.16 -18.56 -12.62
CA CYS A 155 -1.61 -19.17 -11.41
C CYS A 155 -2.69 -19.86 -10.55
N PRO A 156 -2.36 -20.95 -9.85
CA PRO A 156 -3.28 -21.57 -8.90
C PRO A 156 -3.73 -20.59 -7.80
N ARG A 157 -4.89 -20.85 -7.19
CA ARG A 157 -5.37 -20.03 -6.05
C ARG A 157 -4.32 -19.97 -4.94
N GLY A 158 -4.10 -18.76 -4.41
CA GLY A 158 -3.06 -18.50 -3.40
C GLY A 158 -1.67 -18.21 -4.00
N TYR A 159 -1.56 -18.10 -5.33
CA TYR A 159 -0.35 -17.70 -6.04
C TYR A 159 -0.63 -16.47 -6.91
N GLY A 160 0.41 -15.72 -7.24
CA GLY A 160 0.36 -14.65 -8.24
C GLY A 160 1.56 -14.72 -9.18
N ILE A 161 1.51 -13.95 -10.26
CA ILE A 161 2.57 -13.97 -11.29
C ILE A 161 3.72 -13.09 -10.87
N ASN A 162 4.92 -13.66 -10.76
CA ASN A 162 6.16 -12.90 -10.84
C ASN A 162 6.47 -12.61 -12.32
N THR A 163 6.21 -11.38 -12.76
CA THR A 163 6.37 -10.97 -14.16
C THR A 163 7.83 -10.94 -14.61
N ALA A 164 8.79 -10.82 -13.70
CA ALA A 164 10.21 -10.84 -14.03
C ALA A 164 10.68 -12.24 -14.47
N ASN A 165 10.14 -13.28 -13.85
CA ASN A 165 10.54 -14.67 -14.07
C ASN A 165 9.46 -15.52 -14.78
N ASN A 166 8.32 -14.89 -15.10
CA ASN A 166 7.16 -15.51 -15.75
C ASN A 166 6.73 -16.83 -15.08
N CYS A 167 6.61 -16.82 -13.75
CA CYS A 167 6.30 -17.99 -12.93
C CYS A 167 5.39 -17.62 -11.76
N CYS A 168 4.73 -18.61 -11.16
CA CYS A 168 3.83 -18.44 -10.03
C CYS A 168 4.60 -18.44 -8.71
N VAL A 169 4.44 -17.37 -7.92
CA VAL A 169 4.92 -17.27 -6.55
C VAL A 169 3.77 -17.35 -5.57
N PRO A 170 3.93 -18.00 -4.39
CA PRO A 170 2.92 -17.99 -3.36
C PRO A 170 2.64 -16.55 -2.94
N LEU A 171 1.36 -16.17 -2.88
CA LEU A 171 0.94 -14.90 -2.34
C LEU A 171 1.29 -14.88 -0.86
N GLN A 172 2.32 -14.12 -0.53
CA GLN A 172 2.63 -13.82 0.86
C GLN A 172 1.43 -13.07 1.47
N ASN A 173 1.17 -13.32 2.77
CA ASN A 173 0.15 -12.61 3.53
C ASN A 173 0.44 -11.09 3.65
N THR A 174 1.52 -10.60 3.03
CA THR A 174 1.83 -9.20 2.88
C THR A 174 0.99 -8.58 1.77
N VAL A 175 -0.03 -7.80 2.11
CA VAL A 175 -0.67 -6.91 1.13
C VAL A 175 0.28 -5.75 0.87
N ASN A 176 0.75 -5.59 -0.38
CA ASN A 176 1.66 -4.51 -0.78
C ASN A 176 2.96 -4.38 0.07
N GLY A 177 3.56 -5.51 0.49
CA GLY A 177 4.76 -5.50 1.32
C GLY A 177 4.51 -5.12 2.79
N CYS A 178 3.26 -5.13 3.24
CA CYS A 178 2.85 -4.81 4.60
C CYS A 178 2.44 -6.04 5.41
N VAL A 179 2.95 -6.18 6.64
CA VAL A 179 2.49 -7.16 7.64
C VAL A 179 1.86 -6.46 8.82
N GLU A 180 0.97 -7.14 9.56
CA GLU A 180 0.57 -6.68 10.89
C GLU A 180 1.40 -7.37 11.96
N ILE A 181 1.97 -6.59 12.88
CA ILE A 181 2.74 -7.08 14.03
C ILE A 181 2.17 -6.53 15.34
N ASN A 182 2.54 -7.18 16.43
CA ASN A 182 2.22 -6.73 17.78
C ASN A 182 3.41 -5.94 18.35
N LEU A 183 3.14 -4.72 18.82
CA LEU A 183 4.10 -3.86 19.52
C LEU A 183 3.61 -3.60 20.94
N GLN A 184 4.52 -3.54 21.91
CA GLN A 184 4.19 -3.27 23.32
C GLN A 184 4.49 -1.81 23.69
N ILE A 185 3.62 -1.19 24.49
CA ILE A 185 3.89 0.08 25.14
C ILE A 185 4.40 -0.20 26.57
N GLY A 186 5.53 0.40 26.92
CA GLY A 186 6.08 0.37 28.27
C GLY A 186 5.15 0.99 29.32
N MET A 187 5.55 0.90 30.59
CA MET A 187 4.92 1.63 31.69
C MET A 187 5.78 2.83 32.08
N CYS A 188 5.16 3.90 32.58
CA CYS A 188 5.89 4.92 33.33
C CYS A 188 6.18 4.40 34.73
N GLN A 189 7.46 4.32 35.07
CA GLN A 189 7.95 3.98 36.41
C GLN A 189 8.74 5.16 36.95
#